data_AF-A0A4T0X809-F1
#
_entry.id   AF-A0A4T0X809-F1
#
_cell.length_a   1.000
_cell.length_b   1.000
_cell.length_c   1.000
_cell.angle_alpha   90.00
_cell.angle_beta   90.00
_cell.angle_gamma   90.00
#
_symmetry.space_group_name_H-M   'P 1'
#
loop_
_entity.id
_entity.type
_entity.pdbx_description
1 polymer ?
#
loop_
_entity_poly.entity_id
_entity_poly.type
_entity_poly.pdbx_seq_one_letter_code
_entity_poly.pdbx_strand_id
1 'polypeptide(L)'
;MSLNDFPTFDCNQTNLKLSTQFYQLLTDRSNYVLKRIQILPKKIVDENPDIQEIIRQTGLEVASVNDDLTGYHEVVISDSTMMKMFIECYCALYLKPIPMEQTLIPAIVILLITPNDTTAIKKLWQRIRCLNDKIQVLPIFFILGGYLSCNYDKTNKSSCLWNLFKKLLIKLKNDEFSYCSDVNLKIKLSQCDSASFDNNLLYYSIKVCLRSVSEHPRNYYATSALRFFLKRYKHENNEELYLEITKQVSIMNYDLSLWKVICDCLLLTPKSIDCRCQENSQPCGFCIGKKKISPRLVDMILSYGSEQLFTYLLLLLSDGGEDLVNSVENMDVKTLKETIKKLLIK
;
A
#
# COMPACT_ATOMS: atom_id res chain seq x y z
N MET A 1 -8.71 18.16 -18.31
CA MET A 1 -10.06 18.60 -17.94
C MET A 1 -9.92 19.95 -17.28
N SER A 2 -10.38 20.98 -17.98
CA SER A 2 -10.48 22.32 -17.42
C SER A 2 -11.69 22.38 -16.48
N LEU A 3 -11.70 23.30 -15.52
CA LEU A 3 -12.86 23.53 -14.63
C LEU A 3 -14.14 23.89 -15.40
N ASN A 4 -14.03 24.29 -16.67
CA ASN A 4 -15.15 24.64 -17.54
C ASN A 4 -15.80 23.43 -18.24
N ASP A 5 -15.22 22.23 -18.11
CA ASP A 5 -15.77 21.00 -18.71
C ASP A 5 -16.83 20.34 -17.80
N PHE A 6 -17.13 20.93 -16.63
CA PHE A 6 -18.11 20.39 -15.69
C PHE A 6 -19.50 21.02 -15.94
N PRO A 7 -20.58 20.21 -15.91
CA PRO A 7 -21.94 20.73 -15.98
C PRO A 7 -22.16 21.80 -14.91
N THR A 8 -22.95 22.83 -15.23
CA THR A 8 -23.33 23.92 -14.31
C THR A 8 -23.76 23.36 -12.96
N PHE A 9 -22.94 23.59 -11.93
CA PHE A 9 -23.12 23.05 -10.59
C PHE A 9 -24.32 23.71 -9.90
N ASP A 10 -25.40 22.96 -9.68
CA ASP A 10 -26.47 23.39 -8.77
C ASP A 10 -26.04 23.12 -7.32
N CYS A 11 -25.29 24.04 -6.72
CA CYS A 11 -24.87 23.94 -5.30
C CYS A 11 -26.01 24.23 -4.31
N ASN A 12 -27.29 24.20 -4.71
CA ASN A 12 -28.39 24.31 -3.75
C ASN A 12 -28.54 23.07 -2.86
N GLN A 13 -27.92 21.95 -3.20
CA GLN A 13 -27.88 20.75 -2.37
C GLN A 13 -26.50 20.57 -1.71
N THR A 14 -26.32 21.07 -0.48
CA THR A 14 -25.24 20.63 0.42
C THR A 14 -25.56 19.28 1.08
N ASN A 15 -26.44 18.49 0.47
CA ASN A 15 -26.85 17.21 1.02
C ASN A 15 -25.73 16.20 0.76
N LEU A 16 -24.92 15.90 1.78
CA LEU A 16 -23.84 14.92 1.72
C LEU A 16 -24.36 13.47 1.79
N LYS A 17 -25.58 13.19 1.30
CA LYS A 17 -26.25 11.90 1.52
C LYS A 17 -25.43 10.75 0.94
N LEU A 18 -25.06 10.85 -0.34
CA LEU A 18 -24.34 9.78 -1.02
C LEU A 18 -22.93 9.63 -0.44
N SER A 19 -22.24 10.75 -0.23
CA SER A 19 -20.90 10.80 0.36
C SER A 19 -20.85 10.22 1.78
N THR A 20 -21.91 10.45 2.57
CA THR A 20 -22.04 9.90 3.93
C THR A 20 -22.30 8.40 3.90
N GLN A 21 -23.17 7.92 3.00
CA GLN A 21 -23.43 6.49 2.83
C GLN A 21 -22.15 5.74 2.40
N PHE A 22 -21.40 6.30 1.44
CA PHE A 22 -20.12 5.74 1.01
C PHE A 22 -19.11 5.69 2.16
N TYR A 23 -18.98 6.79 2.93
CA TYR A 23 -18.11 6.81 4.10
C TYR A 23 -18.52 5.75 5.15
N GLN A 24 -19.81 5.66 5.48
CA GLN A 24 -20.34 4.68 6.43
C GLN A 24 -19.97 3.25 6.03
N LEU A 25 -20.20 2.90 4.76
CA LEU A 25 -19.86 1.60 4.18
C LEU A 25 -18.37 1.26 4.32
N LEU A 26 -17.49 2.23 4.05
CA LEU A 26 -16.05 2.03 4.21
C LEU A 26 -15.61 1.92 5.68
N THR A 27 -16.34 2.54 6.61
CA THR A 27 -16.04 2.53 8.05
C THR A 27 -16.74 1.44 8.85
N ASP A 28 -17.64 0.68 8.23
CA ASP A 28 -18.35 -0.41 8.87
C ASP A 28 -17.35 -1.48 9.35
N ARG A 29 -17.44 -1.81 10.63
CA ARG A 29 -16.55 -2.74 11.34
C ARG A 29 -16.89 -4.21 11.11
N SER A 30 -18.08 -4.50 10.60
CA SER A 30 -18.47 -5.85 10.18
C SER A 30 -17.72 -6.28 8.91
N ASN A 31 -17.21 -5.31 8.15
CA ASN A 31 -16.53 -5.53 6.89
C ASN A 31 -15.04 -5.83 7.07
N TYR A 32 -14.46 -6.53 6.09
CA TYR A 32 -13.02 -6.74 6.06
C TYR A 32 -12.26 -5.41 5.98
N VAL A 33 -11.12 -5.36 6.65
CA VAL A 33 -10.27 -4.17 6.78
C VAL A 33 -9.57 -3.84 5.45
N LEU A 34 -9.15 -4.86 4.71
CA LEU A 34 -8.55 -4.69 3.39
C LEU A 34 -9.66 -4.35 2.38
N LYS A 35 -9.72 -3.08 1.98
CA LYS A 35 -10.73 -2.58 1.04
C LYS A 35 -10.25 -2.76 -0.40
N ARG A 36 -11.11 -3.25 -1.29
CA ARG A 36 -10.93 -3.26 -2.74
C ARG A 36 -11.92 -2.28 -3.35
N ILE A 37 -11.49 -1.04 -3.53
CA ILE A 37 -12.32 -0.03 -4.20
C ILE A 37 -12.10 -0.16 -5.71
N GLN A 38 -13.17 -0.39 -6.45
CA GLN A 38 -13.19 -0.45 -7.89
C GLN A 38 -14.08 0.67 -8.43
N ILE A 39 -13.50 1.48 -9.30
CA ILE A 39 -14.20 2.54 -10.02
C ILE A 39 -14.40 2.04 -11.44
N LEU A 40 -15.66 1.83 -11.83
CA LEU A 40 -16.02 1.28 -13.13
C LEU A 40 -16.84 2.29 -13.93
N PRO A 41 -16.77 2.27 -15.28
CA PRO A 41 -17.70 3.02 -16.12
C PRO A 41 -19.15 2.63 -15.79
N LYS A 42 -20.05 3.62 -15.70
CA LYS A 42 -21.48 3.38 -15.42
C LYS A 42 -22.09 2.27 -16.27
N LYS A 43 -21.74 2.21 -17.56
CA LYS A 43 -22.20 1.17 -18.48
C LYS A 43 -21.86 -0.25 -17.99
N ILE A 44 -20.65 -0.47 -17.49
CA ILE A 44 -20.21 -1.78 -16.97
C ILE A 44 -20.98 -2.15 -15.70
N VAL A 45 -21.21 -1.16 -14.83
CA VAL A 45 -22.01 -1.32 -13.61
C VAL A 45 -23.45 -1.69 -13.96
N ASP A 46 -24.07 -0.99 -14.92
CA ASP A 46 -25.46 -1.18 -15.36
C ASP A 46 -25.67 -2.53 -16.09
N GLU A 47 -24.67 -3.03 -16.82
CA GLU A 47 -24.72 -4.28 -17.58
C GLU A 47 -24.38 -5.53 -16.74
N ASN A 48 -23.82 -5.37 -15.53
CA ASN A 48 -23.44 -6.48 -14.67
C ASN A 48 -24.58 -6.85 -13.69
N PRO A 49 -25.25 -8.01 -13.86
CA PRO A 49 -26.42 -8.38 -13.07
C PRO A 49 -26.12 -8.57 -11.58
N ASP A 50 -24.93 -9.08 -11.23
CA ASP A 50 -24.56 -9.34 -9.83
C ASP A 50 -24.36 -8.01 -9.08
N ILE A 51 -23.69 -7.05 -9.73
CA ILE A 51 -23.50 -5.70 -9.17
C ILE A 51 -24.85 -4.99 -9.01
N GLN A 52 -25.72 -5.09 -10.01
CA GLN A 52 -27.06 -4.48 -9.96
C GLN A 52 -27.92 -5.10 -8.86
N GLU A 53 -27.84 -6.41 -8.65
CA GLU A 53 -28.59 -7.06 -7.57
C GLU A 53 -28.12 -6.58 -6.19
N ILE A 54 -26.81 -6.45 -5.96
CA ILE A 54 -26.28 -5.90 -4.70
C ILE A 54 -26.73 -4.44 -4.50
N ILE A 55 -26.66 -3.61 -5.54
CA ILE A 55 -27.14 -2.21 -5.52
C ILE A 55 -28.63 -2.17 -5.16
N ARG A 56 -29.45 -3.04 -5.76
CA ARG A 56 -30.90 -3.12 -5.52
C ARG A 56 -31.22 -3.57 -4.09
N GLN A 57 -30.52 -4.58 -3.58
CA GLN A 57 -30.71 -5.10 -2.22
C GLN A 57 -30.31 -4.09 -1.15
N THR A 58 -29.20 -3.38 -1.35
CA THR A 58 -28.71 -2.38 -0.40
C THR A 58 -29.45 -1.04 -0.51
N GLY A 59 -30.06 -0.77 -1.66
CA GLY A 59 -30.68 0.53 -1.97
C GLY A 59 -29.65 1.66 -2.09
N LEU A 60 -28.37 1.33 -2.26
CA LEU A 60 -27.25 2.27 -2.39
C LEU A 60 -26.80 2.33 -3.85
N GLU A 61 -26.28 3.48 -4.31
CA GLU A 61 -25.61 3.58 -5.62
C GLU A 61 -24.19 2.93 -5.63
N VAL A 62 -23.89 2.10 -4.64
CA VAL A 62 -22.59 1.48 -4.40
C VAL A 62 -22.80 0.01 -4.10
N ALA A 63 -22.12 -0.88 -4.83
CA ALA A 63 -22.12 -2.30 -4.50
C ALA A 63 -21.00 -2.58 -3.49
N SER A 64 -21.29 -3.42 -2.50
CA SER A 64 -20.35 -3.74 -1.45
C SER A 64 -20.54 -5.16 -0.96
N VAL A 65 -19.43 -5.92 -0.90
CA VAL A 65 -19.43 -7.34 -0.55
C VAL A 65 -18.13 -7.74 0.13
N ASN A 66 -18.22 -8.65 1.10
CA ASN A 66 -17.04 -9.30 1.66
C ASN A 66 -16.71 -10.52 0.78
N ASP A 67 -15.55 -10.49 0.12
CA ASP A 67 -15.01 -11.63 -0.61
C ASP A 67 -14.27 -12.54 0.37
N ASP A 68 -14.91 -13.64 0.74
CA ASP A 68 -14.37 -14.63 1.66
C ASP A 68 -13.16 -15.39 1.10
N LEU A 69 -13.00 -15.48 -0.22
CA LEU A 69 -11.86 -16.18 -0.84
C LEU A 69 -10.57 -15.37 -0.67
N THR A 70 -10.66 -14.06 -0.86
CA THR A 70 -9.50 -13.16 -0.80
C THR A 70 -9.36 -12.43 0.53
N GLY A 71 -10.39 -12.43 1.36
CA GLY A 71 -10.46 -11.63 2.59
C GLY A 71 -10.55 -10.13 2.33
N TYR A 72 -10.95 -9.72 1.12
CA TYR A 72 -11.15 -8.32 0.76
C TYR A 72 -12.61 -7.90 0.95
N HIS A 73 -12.80 -6.68 1.40
CA HIS A 73 -14.08 -6.01 1.27
C HIS A 73 -14.11 -5.27 -0.07
N GLU A 74 -14.82 -5.82 -1.05
CA GLU A 74 -14.99 -5.21 -2.36
C GLU A 74 -16.05 -4.11 -2.31
N VAL A 75 -15.73 -2.97 -2.92
CA VAL A 75 -16.58 -1.80 -3.01
C VAL A 75 -16.50 -1.31 -4.45
N VAL A 76 -17.61 -1.45 -5.18
CA VAL A 76 -17.70 -1.06 -6.58
C VAL A 76 -18.55 0.20 -6.68
N ILE A 77 -17.98 1.24 -7.29
CA ILE A 77 -18.66 2.50 -7.56
C ILE A 77 -18.59 2.84 -9.05
N SER A 78 -19.67 3.41 -9.58
CA SER A 78 -19.63 3.95 -10.93
C SER A 78 -18.87 5.28 -10.96
N ASP A 79 -18.25 5.60 -12.10
CA ASP A 79 -17.68 6.92 -12.38
C ASP A 79 -18.71 8.06 -12.20
N SER A 80 -19.95 7.85 -12.61
CA SER A 80 -21.06 8.79 -12.42
C SER A 80 -21.37 9.03 -10.94
N THR A 81 -21.49 7.98 -10.14
CA THR A 81 -21.74 8.06 -8.69
C THR A 81 -20.56 8.73 -7.99
N MET A 82 -19.33 8.40 -8.37
CA MET A 82 -18.11 9.07 -7.88
C MET A 82 -18.16 10.58 -8.15
N MET A 83 -18.58 10.99 -9.35
CA MET A 83 -18.70 12.41 -9.69
C MET A 83 -19.83 13.12 -8.93
N LYS A 84 -20.95 12.45 -8.64
CA LYS A 84 -21.99 13.01 -7.76
C LYS A 84 -21.45 13.29 -6.36
N MET A 85 -20.72 12.32 -5.78
CA MET A 85 -20.07 12.49 -4.47
C MET A 85 -19.05 13.63 -4.47
N PHE A 86 -18.29 13.78 -5.57
CA PHE A 86 -17.38 14.92 -5.75
C PHE A 86 -18.14 16.24 -5.64
N ILE A 87 -19.26 16.38 -6.35
CA ILE A 87 -20.05 17.61 -6.40
C ILE A 87 -20.58 17.96 -5.00
N GLU A 88 -21.20 16.99 -4.31
CA GLU A 88 -21.69 17.16 -2.92
C GLU A 88 -20.57 17.72 -2.02
N CYS A 89 -19.41 17.08 -2.06
CA CYS A 89 -18.29 17.41 -1.19
C CYS A 89 -17.58 18.70 -1.59
N TYR A 90 -17.44 18.97 -2.89
CA TYR A 90 -16.83 20.18 -3.41
C TYR A 90 -17.65 21.42 -3.03
N CYS A 91 -18.98 21.36 -3.20
CA CYS A 91 -19.85 22.44 -2.74
C CYS A 91 -19.68 22.66 -1.23
N ALA A 92 -19.68 21.59 -0.41
CA ALA A 92 -19.57 21.71 1.05
C ALA A 92 -18.19 22.19 1.55
N LEU A 93 -17.10 21.87 0.83
CA LEU A 93 -15.74 22.23 1.26
C LEU A 93 -15.29 23.61 0.76
N TYR A 94 -15.74 24.02 -0.44
CA TYR A 94 -15.22 25.22 -1.12
C TYR A 94 -16.23 26.33 -1.33
N LEU A 95 -17.49 25.99 -1.64
CA LEU A 95 -18.48 26.98 -2.07
C LEU A 95 -19.41 27.41 -0.94
N LYS A 96 -19.78 26.47 -0.06
CA LYS A 96 -20.57 26.69 1.16
C LYS A 96 -19.85 26.03 2.33
N PRO A 97 -18.74 26.63 2.82
CA PRO A 97 -17.87 25.99 3.81
C PRO A 97 -18.63 25.60 5.07
N ILE A 98 -18.62 24.32 5.38
CA ILE A 98 -19.19 23.74 6.60
C ILE A 98 -18.24 23.88 7.81
N PRO A 99 -18.73 23.75 9.06
CA PRO A 99 -17.90 23.72 10.26
C PRO A 99 -16.82 22.64 10.21
N MET A 100 -15.69 22.88 10.88
CA MET A 100 -14.50 22.01 10.84
C MET A 100 -14.84 20.55 11.22
N GLU A 101 -15.75 20.35 12.16
CA GLU A 101 -16.18 19.06 12.68
C GLU A 101 -16.83 18.19 11.60
N GLN A 102 -17.44 18.83 10.59
CA GLN A 102 -18.15 18.19 9.49
C GLN A 102 -17.26 18.00 8.25
N THR A 103 -16.03 18.56 8.24
CA THR A 103 -15.13 18.50 7.07
C THR A 103 -14.55 17.12 6.78
N LEU A 104 -14.69 16.16 7.69
CA LEU A 104 -14.09 14.83 7.56
C LEU A 104 -14.54 14.11 6.28
N ILE A 105 -15.86 13.97 6.08
CA ILE A 105 -16.43 13.23 4.95
C ILE A 105 -16.10 13.95 3.63
N PRO A 106 -16.35 15.27 3.49
CA PRO A 106 -16.02 15.97 2.26
C PRO A 106 -14.55 15.89 1.88
N ALA A 107 -13.65 16.05 2.85
CA ALA A 107 -12.22 15.97 2.56
C ALA A 107 -11.81 14.56 2.13
N ILE A 108 -12.33 13.50 2.76
CA ILE A 108 -12.04 12.11 2.38
C ILE A 108 -12.56 11.80 0.98
N VAL A 109 -13.77 12.24 0.64
CA VAL A 109 -14.35 11.98 -0.69
C VAL A 109 -13.66 12.79 -1.79
N ILE A 110 -13.36 14.07 -1.55
CA ILE A 110 -12.59 14.90 -2.50
C ILE A 110 -11.26 14.23 -2.82
N LEU A 111 -10.56 13.70 -1.81
CA LEU A 111 -9.27 13.04 -1.99
C LEU A 111 -9.31 11.73 -2.77
N LEU A 112 -10.48 11.10 -2.95
CA LEU A 112 -10.62 9.97 -3.87
C LEU A 112 -10.45 10.41 -5.33
N ILE A 113 -10.72 11.66 -5.67
CA ILE A 113 -10.85 12.16 -7.06
C ILE A 113 -9.77 13.18 -7.38
N THR A 114 -9.51 14.09 -6.45
CA THR A 114 -8.44 15.09 -6.50
C THR A 114 -7.43 14.81 -5.37
N PRO A 115 -6.63 13.73 -5.50
CA PRO A 115 -5.79 13.22 -4.41
C PRO A 115 -4.58 14.11 -4.09
N ASN A 116 -4.35 15.17 -4.88
CA ASN A 116 -3.32 16.20 -4.66
C ASN A 116 -3.92 17.53 -4.14
N ASP A 117 -5.22 17.54 -3.79
CA ASP A 117 -5.86 18.72 -3.25
C ASP A 117 -5.32 19.06 -1.85
N THR A 118 -4.44 20.07 -1.82
CA THR A 118 -3.77 20.50 -0.59
C THR A 118 -4.73 21.08 0.45
N THR A 119 -5.87 21.64 0.04
CA THR A 119 -6.86 22.20 0.96
C THR A 119 -7.63 21.08 1.63
N ALA A 120 -8.08 20.08 0.88
CA ALA A 120 -8.70 18.88 1.43
C ALA A 120 -7.74 18.14 2.37
N ILE A 121 -6.46 17.96 2.00
CA ILE A 121 -5.44 17.34 2.87
C ILE A 121 -5.27 18.14 4.17
N LYS A 122 -5.17 19.46 4.09
CA LYS A 122 -5.00 20.32 5.28
C LYS A 122 -6.19 20.21 6.23
N LYS A 123 -7.42 20.31 5.71
CA LYS A 123 -8.65 20.20 6.51
C LYS A 123 -8.80 18.80 7.12
N LEU A 124 -8.56 17.75 6.33
CA LEU A 124 -8.54 16.37 6.84
C LEU A 124 -7.52 16.19 7.97
N TRP A 125 -6.29 16.65 7.76
CA TRP A 125 -5.24 16.52 8.78
C TRP A 125 -5.56 17.33 10.04
N GLN A 126 -6.09 18.55 9.93
CA GLN A 126 -6.56 19.33 11.06
C GLN A 126 -7.63 18.58 11.85
N ARG A 127 -8.64 18.03 11.15
CA ARG A 127 -9.69 17.24 11.80
C ARG A 127 -9.13 16.02 12.51
N ILE A 128 -8.21 15.29 11.89
CA ILE A 128 -7.56 14.10 12.48
C ILE A 128 -6.75 14.45 13.73
N ARG A 129 -6.11 15.63 13.78
CA ARG A 129 -5.38 16.08 14.99
C ARG A 129 -6.30 16.35 16.17
N CYS A 130 -7.57 16.68 15.93
CA CYS A 130 -8.58 16.84 16.97
C CYS A 130 -9.18 15.50 17.43
N LEU A 131 -8.87 14.38 16.76
CA LEU A 131 -9.31 13.06 17.18
C LEU A 131 -8.35 12.50 18.23
N ASN A 132 -8.87 12.30 19.43
CA ASN A 132 -8.13 11.82 20.60
C ASN A 132 -8.19 10.30 20.78
N ASP A 133 -8.88 9.58 19.89
CA ASP A 133 -9.09 8.12 19.98
C ASP A 133 -8.62 7.40 18.70
N LYS A 134 -7.83 6.31 18.84
CA LYS A 134 -7.40 5.44 17.73
C LYS A 134 -8.61 4.96 16.94
N ILE A 135 -9.70 4.64 17.62
CA ILE A 135 -10.91 4.09 17.02
C ILE A 135 -11.51 5.04 15.98
N GLN A 136 -11.31 6.34 16.14
CA GLN A 136 -11.80 7.35 15.19
C GLN A 136 -10.82 7.58 14.03
N VAL A 137 -9.51 7.43 14.28
CA VAL A 137 -8.46 7.63 13.27
C VAL A 137 -8.28 6.40 12.37
N LEU A 138 -8.48 5.21 12.93
CA LEU A 138 -8.22 3.94 12.29
C LEU A 138 -9.07 3.69 11.03
N PRO A 139 -10.39 4.00 10.99
CA PRO A 139 -11.18 3.89 9.77
C PRO A 139 -10.64 4.76 8.64
N ILE A 140 -10.16 5.97 8.96
CA ILE A 140 -9.56 6.90 7.97
C ILE A 140 -8.29 6.28 7.37
N PHE A 141 -7.46 5.65 8.22
CA PHE A 141 -6.28 4.95 7.78
C PHE A 141 -6.63 3.80 6.80
N PHE A 142 -7.66 3.02 7.09
CA PHE A 142 -8.11 1.95 6.19
C PHE A 142 -8.72 2.46 4.89
N ILE A 143 -9.51 3.52 4.95
CA ILE A 143 -10.05 4.20 3.75
C ILE A 143 -8.90 4.63 2.83
N LEU A 144 -7.88 5.30 3.37
CA LEU A 144 -6.72 5.71 2.56
C LEU A 144 -5.95 4.51 1.99
N GLY A 145 -5.84 3.40 2.73
CA GLY A 145 -5.27 2.17 2.18
C GLY A 145 -6.10 1.60 1.01
N GLY A 146 -7.43 1.67 1.10
CA GLY A 146 -8.32 1.35 -0.01
C GLY A 146 -8.13 2.25 -1.22
N TYR A 147 -7.98 3.57 -1.02
CA TYR A 147 -7.69 4.53 -2.10
C TYR A 147 -6.34 4.27 -2.76
N LEU A 148 -5.32 3.91 -1.98
CA LEU A 148 -3.98 3.66 -2.48
C LEU A 148 -3.82 2.30 -3.18
N SER A 149 -4.84 1.45 -3.11
CA SER A 149 -4.87 0.12 -3.74
C SER A 149 -6.09 -0.08 -4.67
N CYS A 150 -6.77 1.01 -5.02
CA CYS A 150 -7.85 1.00 -6.00
C CYS A 150 -7.30 0.96 -7.43
N ASN A 151 -8.19 0.67 -8.39
CA ASN A 151 -7.92 0.64 -9.83
C ASN A 151 -7.89 2.04 -10.50
N TYR A 152 -8.01 3.11 -9.72
CA TYR A 152 -7.99 4.48 -10.23
C TYR A 152 -6.59 5.10 -10.08
N ASP A 153 -5.85 5.09 -11.19
CA ASP A 153 -4.42 5.40 -11.25
C ASP A 153 -4.05 6.74 -10.60
N LYS A 154 -4.85 7.79 -10.83
CA LYS A 154 -4.59 9.14 -10.29
C LYS A 154 -4.49 9.14 -8.76
N THR A 155 -5.34 8.35 -8.11
CA THR A 155 -5.44 8.26 -6.64
C THR A 155 -4.42 7.28 -6.10
N ASN A 156 -4.30 6.12 -6.74
CA ASN A 156 -3.32 5.09 -6.42
C ASN A 156 -1.87 5.61 -6.47
N LYS A 157 -1.52 6.45 -7.46
CA LYS A 157 -0.20 7.05 -7.65
C LYS A 157 -0.05 8.45 -7.02
N SER A 158 -0.93 8.85 -6.10
CA SER A 158 -0.78 10.16 -5.45
C SER A 158 0.31 10.16 -4.39
N SER A 159 1.38 10.91 -4.64
CA SER A 159 2.45 11.15 -3.66
C SER A 159 1.92 11.77 -2.35
N CYS A 160 0.93 12.65 -2.44
CA CYS A 160 0.30 13.31 -1.32
C CYS A 160 -0.45 12.32 -0.42
N LEU A 161 -1.21 11.39 -1.01
CA LEU A 161 -1.92 10.36 -0.26
C LEU A 161 -0.97 9.35 0.39
N TRP A 162 0.06 8.89 -0.32
CA TRP A 162 1.09 8.03 0.26
C TRP A 162 1.77 8.68 1.46
N ASN A 163 2.06 9.98 1.38
CA ASN A 163 2.63 10.73 2.50
C ASN A 163 1.64 10.88 3.67
N LEU A 164 0.36 11.13 3.39
CA LEU A 164 -0.67 11.18 4.43
C LEU A 164 -0.85 9.82 5.12
N PHE A 165 -0.88 8.73 4.35
CA PHE A 165 -0.97 7.36 4.86
C PHE A 165 0.19 7.00 5.79
N LYS A 166 1.44 7.33 5.40
CA LYS A 166 2.62 7.18 6.28
C LYS A 166 2.50 8.02 7.55
N LYS A 167 2.03 9.26 7.45
CA LYS A 167 1.83 10.15 8.62
C LYS A 167 0.78 9.59 9.59
N LEU A 168 -0.31 9.02 9.07
CA LEU A 168 -1.34 8.39 9.91
C LEU A 168 -0.81 7.15 10.63
N LEU A 169 -0.03 6.31 9.96
CA LEU A 169 0.62 5.18 10.63
C LEU A 169 1.49 5.66 11.80
N ILE A 170 2.31 6.70 11.59
CA ILE A 170 3.15 7.27 12.66
C ILE A 170 2.28 7.79 13.82
N LYS A 171 1.19 8.52 13.53
CA LYS A 171 0.25 8.99 14.56
C LYS A 171 -0.35 7.83 15.36
N LEU A 172 -0.85 6.80 14.68
CA LEU A 172 -1.44 5.61 15.30
C LEU A 172 -0.46 4.84 16.19
N LYS A 173 0.85 4.93 15.91
CA LYS A 173 1.91 4.31 16.71
C LYS A 173 2.40 5.16 17.88
N ASN A 174 2.52 6.47 17.69
CA ASN A 174 3.18 7.37 18.65
C ASN A 174 2.26 7.90 19.75
N ASP A 175 0.99 8.08 19.47
CA ASP A 175 0.08 8.65 20.45
C ASP A 175 -0.22 7.62 21.55
N GLU A 176 -0.11 8.04 22.81
CA GLU A 176 -0.49 7.31 24.03
C GLU A 176 -2.02 7.15 24.10
N PHE A 177 -2.60 6.50 23.12
CA PHE A 177 -4.01 6.17 23.23
C PHE A 177 -4.18 5.06 24.28
N SER A 178 -5.20 5.19 25.12
CA SER A 178 -5.61 4.13 26.01
C SER A 178 -5.83 2.85 25.19
N TYR A 179 -5.20 1.76 25.62
CA TYR A 179 -5.30 0.48 24.94
C TYR A 179 -6.77 0.03 25.01
N CYS A 180 -7.51 0.16 23.92
CA CYS A 180 -8.84 -0.40 23.83
C CYS A 180 -8.69 -1.87 23.44
N SER A 181 -8.85 -2.76 24.42
CA SER A 181 -8.87 -4.22 24.26
C SER A 181 -9.92 -4.72 23.25
N ASP A 182 -10.89 -3.88 22.88
CA ASP A 182 -12.02 -4.24 22.03
C ASP A 182 -11.79 -4.01 20.54
N VAL A 183 -10.65 -3.43 20.16
CA VAL A 183 -10.23 -3.41 18.75
C VAL A 183 -9.58 -4.77 18.44
N ASN A 184 -10.40 -5.82 18.54
CA ASN A 184 -10.20 -7.03 17.75
C ASN A 184 -10.38 -6.62 16.30
N LEU A 185 -9.33 -6.01 15.74
CA LEU A 185 -9.08 -6.02 14.32
C LEU A 185 -9.08 -7.49 13.93
N LYS A 186 -10.25 -8.03 13.63
CA LYS A 186 -10.44 -9.19 12.76
C LYS A 186 -10.04 -8.75 11.36
N ILE A 187 -8.81 -8.25 11.24
CA ILE A 187 -8.03 -8.51 10.08
C ILE A 187 -7.95 -10.04 10.10
N LYS A 188 -8.83 -10.73 9.37
CA LYS A 188 -8.68 -12.16 9.07
C LYS A 188 -7.46 -12.32 8.15
N LEU A 189 -6.30 -11.88 8.61
CA LEU A 189 -5.05 -12.44 8.18
C LEU A 189 -4.94 -13.67 9.03
N SER A 190 -5.27 -14.82 8.45
CA SER A 190 -5.16 -16.16 9.03
C SER A 190 -3.73 -16.53 9.47
N GLN A 191 -2.83 -15.56 9.64
CA GLN A 191 -1.39 -15.67 9.80
C GLN A 191 -0.81 -14.73 10.88
N CYS A 192 -1.63 -13.90 11.55
CA CYS A 192 -1.13 -12.90 12.52
C CYS A 192 -1.64 -13.11 13.96
N ASP A 193 -1.91 -14.35 14.37
CA ASP A 193 -2.55 -14.67 15.65
C ASP A 193 -1.71 -14.33 16.91
N SER A 194 -0.47 -13.85 16.77
CA SER A 194 0.39 -13.46 17.90
C SER A 194 1.12 -12.12 17.75
N ALA A 195 0.84 -11.33 16.70
CA ALA A 195 1.59 -10.10 16.44
C ALA A 195 1.01 -8.89 17.19
N SER A 196 1.89 -7.98 17.66
CA SER A 196 1.47 -6.72 18.28
C SER A 196 0.60 -5.89 17.32
N PHE A 197 -0.31 -5.07 17.86
CA PHE A 197 -1.16 -4.16 17.08
C PHE A 197 -0.37 -3.35 16.03
N ASP A 198 0.80 -2.85 16.42
CA ASP A 198 1.71 -2.10 15.54
C ASP A 198 2.21 -2.92 14.36
N ASN A 199 2.52 -4.20 14.58
CA ASN A 199 2.91 -5.12 13.52
C ASN A 199 1.74 -5.42 12.58
N ASN A 200 0.51 -5.53 13.10
CA ASN A 200 -0.68 -5.71 12.27
C ASN A 200 -0.93 -4.50 11.36
N LEU A 201 -0.77 -3.27 11.86
CA LEU A 201 -0.87 -2.05 11.04
C LEU A 201 0.21 -1.98 9.96
N LEU A 202 1.45 -2.36 10.31
CA LEU A 202 2.55 -2.39 9.35
C LEU A 202 2.34 -3.45 8.28
N TYR A 203 1.91 -4.66 8.67
CA TYR A 203 1.60 -5.73 7.73
C TYR A 203 0.46 -5.33 6.79
N TYR A 204 -0.63 -4.73 7.33
CA TYR A 204 -1.69 -4.14 6.51
C TYR A 204 -1.14 -3.13 5.50
N SER A 205 -0.25 -2.23 5.95
CA SER A 205 0.36 -1.22 5.08
C SER A 205 1.18 -1.83 3.96
N ILE A 206 1.88 -2.94 4.25
CA ILE A 206 2.67 -3.68 3.27
C ILE A 206 1.75 -4.34 2.24
N LYS A 207 0.65 -4.98 2.67
CA LYS A 207 -0.36 -5.52 1.74
C LYS A 207 -0.97 -4.44 0.84
N VAL A 208 -1.24 -3.25 1.37
CA VAL A 208 -1.70 -2.11 0.57
C VAL A 208 -0.68 -1.75 -0.51
N CYS A 209 0.62 -1.68 -0.18
CA CYS A 209 1.66 -1.39 -1.18
C CYS A 209 1.77 -2.47 -2.26
N LEU A 210 1.82 -3.75 -1.85
CA LEU A 210 1.92 -4.88 -2.78
C LEU A 210 0.75 -4.93 -3.73
N ARG A 211 -0.44 -4.68 -3.21
CA ARG A 211 -1.64 -4.61 -4.02
C ARG A 211 -1.65 -3.40 -4.95
N SER A 212 -1.23 -2.24 -4.46
CA SER A 212 -1.10 -1.04 -5.28
C SER A 212 -0.21 -1.25 -6.50
N VAL A 213 0.93 -1.92 -6.31
CA VAL A 213 1.85 -2.27 -7.40
C VAL A 213 1.26 -3.34 -8.32
N SER A 214 0.50 -4.29 -7.76
CA SER A 214 -0.22 -5.31 -8.55
C SER A 214 -1.23 -4.69 -9.51
N GLU A 215 -1.97 -3.71 -9.02
CA GLU A 215 -3.01 -3.00 -9.78
C GLU A 215 -2.40 -2.00 -10.78
N HIS A 216 -1.37 -1.27 -10.35
CA HIS A 216 -0.67 -0.29 -11.16
C HIS A 216 0.85 -0.55 -11.12
N PRO A 217 1.36 -1.36 -12.07
CA PRO A 217 2.79 -1.64 -12.17
C PRO A 217 3.62 -0.35 -12.30
N ARG A 218 4.87 -0.38 -11.84
CA ARG A 218 5.78 0.78 -11.81
C ARG A 218 5.29 1.93 -10.91
N ASN A 219 4.52 1.61 -9.87
CA ASN A 219 4.16 2.59 -8.85
C ASN A 219 5.33 2.87 -7.90
N TYR A 220 6.15 3.86 -8.26
CA TYR A 220 7.28 4.32 -7.46
C TYR A 220 6.89 4.75 -6.05
N TYR A 221 5.70 5.35 -5.87
CA TYR A 221 5.27 5.82 -4.56
C TYR A 221 4.88 4.66 -3.63
N ALA A 222 4.21 3.65 -4.17
CA ALA A 222 3.88 2.42 -3.44
C ALA A 222 5.14 1.66 -3.03
N THR A 223 6.10 1.49 -3.93
CA THR A 223 7.38 0.81 -3.63
C THR A 223 8.26 1.61 -2.66
N SER A 224 8.28 2.94 -2.76
CA SER A 224 8.92 3.82 -1.79
C SER A 224 8.29 3.70 -0.39
N ALA A 225 6.95 3.65 -0.32
CA ALA A 225 6.23 3.42 0.94
C ALA A 225 6.47 2.00 1.49
N LEU A 226 6.53 0.99 0.63
CA LEU A 226 6.84 -0.40 1.00
C LEU A 226 8.18 -0.50 1.72
N ARG A 227 9.22 0.14 1.18
CA ARG A 227 10.54 0.24 1.85
C ARG A 227 10.45 0.93 3.21
N PHE A 228 9.64 1.98 3.32
CA PHE A 228 9.43 2.68 4.58
C PHE A 228 8.77 1.79 5.65
N PHE A 229 7.78 0.98 5.27
CA PHE A 229 7.08 0.06 6.18
C PHE A 229 7.93 -1.15 6.55
N LEU A 230 8.60 -1.78 5.58
CA LEU A 230 9.48 -2.93 5.82
C LEU A 230 10.63 -2.60 6.79
N LYS A 231 11.20 -1.39 6.70
CA LYS A 231 12.22 -0.92 7.66
C LYS A 231 11.73 -0.85 9.11
N ARG A 232 10.41 -0.79 9.32
CA ARG A 232 9.77 -0.67 10.64
C ARG A 232 9.09 -1.96 11.09
N TYR A 233 8.92 -2.92 10.19
CA TYR A 233 8.30 -4.21 10.47
C TYR A 233 9.29 -5.11 11.20
N LYS A 234 8.99 -5.40 12.47
CA LYS A 234 9.81 -6.26 13.34
C LYS A 234 9.00 -7.51 13.66
N HIS A 235 9.08 -8.51 12.81
CA HIS A 235 8.53 -9.83 13.09
C HIS A 235 9.65 -10.87 12.94
N GLU A 236 9.76 -11.75 13.92
CA GLU A 236 10.88 -12.70 14.06
C GLU A 236 10.89 -13.73 12.92
N ASN A 237 9.76 -13.90 12.24
CA ASN A 237 9.61 -14.80 11.11
C ASN A 237 9.00 -14.05 9.91
N ASN A 238 9.84 -13.38 9.12
CA ASN A 238 9.44 -12.59 7.94
C ASN A 238 9.50 -13.38 6.63
N GLU A 239 9.83 -14.68 6.68
CA GLU A 239 10.09 -15.47 5.46
C GLU A 239 8.91 -15.46 4.49
N GLU A 240 7.69 -15.66 4.99
CA GLU A 240 6.48 -15.66 4.17
C GLU A 240 6.25 -14.32 3.47
N LEU A 241 6.45 -13.22 4.18
CA LEU A 241 6.31 -11.89 3.61
C LEU A 241 7.36 -11.63 2.52
N TYR A 242 8.62 -12.03 2.74
CA TYR A 242 9.66 -11.90 1.72
C TYR A 242 9.41 -12.81 0.51
N LEU A 243 8.86 -14.01 0.73
CA LEU A 243 8.41 -14.91 -0.32
C LEU A 243 7.32 -14.27 -1.17
N GLU A 244 6.33 -13.63 -0.54
CA GLU A 244 5.26 -12.92 -1.24
C GLU A 244 5.80 -11.75 -2.07
N ILE A 245 6.66 -10.90 -1.49
CA ILE A 245 7.29 -9.79 -2.23
C ILE A 245 8.06 -10.34 -3.43
N THR A 246 8.86 -11.39 -3.23
CA THR A 246 9.66 -11.96 -4.31
C THR A 246 8.79 -12.57 -5.41
N LYS A 247 7.68 -13.24 -5.05
CA LYS A 247 6.70 -13.73 -6.02
C LYS A 247 6.08 -12.60 -6.83
N GLN A 248 5.79 -11.45 -6.21
CA GLN A 248 5.33 -10.29 -6.98
C GLN A 248 6.40 -9.77 -7.94
N VAL A 249 7.65 -9.69 -7.48
CA VAL A 249 8.75 -9.20 -8.32
C VAL A 249 9.02 -10.15 -9.49
N SER A 250 8.89 -11.47 -9.31
CA SER A 250 9.07 -12.43 -10.41
C SER A 250 7.98 -12.30 -11.48
N ILE A 251 6.75 -11.96 -11.09
CA ILE A 251 5.65 -11.65 -12.02
C ILE A 251 5.92 -10.31 -12.73
N MET A 252 6.51 -9.34 -12.03
CA MET A 252 6.79 -7.97 -12.52
C MET A 252 8.29 -7.73 -12.71
N ASN A 253 8.97 -8.64 -13.40
CA ASN A 253 10.44 -8.66 -13.49
C ASN A 253 11.06 -7.41 -14.14
N TYR A 254 10.27 -6.56 -14.78
CA TYR A 254 10.68 -5.30 -15.39
C TYR A 254 10.53 -4.07 -14.46
N ASP A 255 9.99 -4.22 -13.25
CA ASP A 255 9.80 -3.12 -12.30
C ASP A 255 11.05 -2.93 -11.41
N LEU A 256 11.95 -2.05 -11.84
CA LEU A 256 13.17 -1.70 -11.10
C LEU A 256 12.89 -1.20 -9.68
N SER A 257 11.73 -0.57 -9.43
CA SER A 257 11.40 -0.06 -8.11
C SER A 257 11.10 -1.19 -7.13
N LEU A 258 10.46 -2.26 -7.59
CA LEU A 258 10.24 -3.49 -6.82
C LEU A 258 11.56 -4.22 -6.54
N TRP A 259 12.45 -4.31 -7.53
CA TRP A 259 13.78 -4.90 -7.31
C TRP A 259 14.59 -4.14 -6.25
N LYS A 260 14.46 -2.81 -6.20
CA LYS A 260 15.06 -2.00 -5.13
C LYS A 260 14.49 -2.32 -3.75
N VAL A 261 13.23 -2.76 -3.65
CA VAL A 261 12.65 -3.27 -2.39
C VAL A 261 13.36 -4.54 -1.96
N ILE A 262 13.56 -5.51 -2.86
CA ILE A 262 14.28 -6.76 -2.57
C ILE A 262 15.70 -6.47 -2.08
N CYS A 263 16.41 -5.55 -2.74
CA CYS A 263 17.75 -5.13 -2.32
C CYS A 263 17.75 -4.52 -0.91
N ASP A 264 16.79 -3.65 -0.60
CA ASP A 264 16.62 -3.11 0.74
C ASP A 264 16.30 -4.23 1.76
N CYS A 265 15.48 -5.23 1.41
CA CYS A 265 15.17 -6.37 2.28
C CYS A 265 16.42 -7.19 2.63
N LEU A 266 17.27 -7.49 1.65
CA LEU A 266 18.55 -8.18 1.84
C LEU A 266 19.44 -7.45 2.86
N LEU A 267 19.44 -6.12 2.80
CA LEU A 267 20.26 -5.26 3.66
C LEU A 267 19.66 -5.04 5.06
N LEU A 268 18.39 -5.37 5.26
CA LEU A 268 17.65 -5.21 6.53
C LEU A 268 17.68 -6.46 7.41
N THR A 269 18.17 -7.60 6.89
CA THR A 269 18.33 -8.83 7.67
C THR A 269 19.17 -8.54 8.93
N PRO A 270 18.70 -8.87 10.15
CA PRO A 270 19.33 -8.45 11.40
C PRO A 270 20.80 -8.86 11.49
N LYS A 271 21.61 -7.99 12.13
CA LYS A 271 23.01 -8.25 12.55
C LYS A 271 23.16 -9.40 13.56
N SER A 272 22.09 -10.12 13.91
CA SER A 272 22.08 -11.07 15.04
C SER A 272 22.68 -12.44 14.73
N ILE A 273 23.21 -12.65 13.53
CA ILE A 273 24.17 -13.73 13.35
C ILE A 273 25.55 -13.09 13.44
N ASP A 274 25.96 -12.89 14.68
CA ASP A 274 27.34 -12.59 15.04
C ASP A 274 28.18 -13.74 14.47
N CYS A 275 28.80 -13.51 13.30
CA CYS A 275 29.69 -14.48 12.67
C CYS A 275 30.95 -14.59 13.55
N ARG A 276 30.84 -15.37 14.62
CA ARG A 276 32.00 -16.06 15.21
C ARG A 276 32.41 -17.19 14.26
N CYS A 277 32.66 -16.86 12.99
CA CYS A 277 33.34 -17.77 12.09
C CYS A 277 34.82 -17.53 12.39
N GLN A 278 35.23 -18.02 13.58
CA GLN A 278 36.63 -18.16 13.95
C GLN A 278 37.22 -19.18 12.99
N GLU A 279 38.14 -18.70 12.15
CA GLU A 279 39.18 -19.29 11.29
C GLU A 279 39.20 -20.79 10.88
N ASN A 280 38.41 -21.71 11.43
CA ASN A 280 38.56 -23.16 11.20
C ASN A 280 37.25 -23.98 11.19
N SER A 281 36.07 -23.42 10.93
CA SER A 281 34.86 -24.24 10.72
C SER A 281 33.95 -23.73 9.60
N GLN A 282 33.27 -24.68 8.95
CA GLN A 282 32.53 -24.62 7.69
C GLN A 282 31.86 -23.28 7.30
N PRO A 283 31.78 -22.95 5.99
CA PRO A 283 31.26 -21.67 5.51
C PRO A 283 29.83 -21.42 6.00
N CYS A 284 29.72 -20.46 6.91
CA CYS A 284 28.53 -20.16 7.69
C CYS A 284 27.56 -19.23 6.94
N GLY A 285 27.16 -19.57 5.72
CA GLY A 285 26.15 -18.84 4.91
C GLY A 285 26.69 -17.63 4.14
N PHE A 286 25.82 -17.03 3.31
CA PHE A 286 26.19 -15.96 2.37
C PHE A 286 26.32 -14.59 3.06
N CYS A 287 27.36 -13.82 2.71
CA CYS A 287 27.64 -12.50 3.28
C CYS A 287 27.77 -11.42 2.20
N ILE A 288 27.37 -10.19 2.54
CA ILE A 288 27.65 -8.97 1.76
C ILE A 288 28.27 -7.96 2.72
N GLY A 289 29.58 -7.76 2.62
CA GLY A 289 30.36 -7.02 3.62
C GLY A 289 30.22 -7.65 5.02
N LYS A 290 29.74 -6.88 6.00
CA LYS A 290 29.49 -7.36 7.39
C LYS A 290 28.06 -7.89 7.61
N LYS A 291 27.25 -8.09 6.57
CA LYS A 291 25.84 -8.47 6.70
C LYS A 291 25.63 -9.88 6.17
N LYS A 292 25.07 -10.75 7.01
CA LYS A 292 24.65 -12.09 6.60
C LYS A 292 23.30 -12.03 5.87
N ILE A 293 23.19 -12.83 4.82
CA ILE A 293 21.99 -12.94 3.99
C ILE A 293 21.45 -14.34 4.10
N SER A 294 20.10 -14.45 4.12
CA SER A 294 19.44 -15.74 4.11
C SER A 294 19.81 -16.52 2.84
N PRO A 295 20.37 -17.74 2.96
CA PRO A 295 20.65 -18.61 1.82
C PRO A 295 19.44 -18.85 0.92
N ARG A 296 18.25 -18.99 1.51
CA ARG A 296 17.00 -19.12 0.75
C ARG A 296 16.69 -17.89 -0.09
N LEU A 297 16.97 -16.70 0.42
CA LEU A 297 16.73 -15.46 -0.31
C LEU A 297 17.73 -15.29 -1.47
N VAL A 298 18.97 -15.75 -1.30
CA VAL A 298 19.95 -15.87 -2.39
C VAL A 298 19.48 -16.85 -3.45
N ASP A 299 19.03 -18.05 -3.05
CA ASP A 299 18.53 -19.05 -3.98
C ASP A 299 17.30 -18.54 -4.74
N MET A 300 16.41 -17.80 -4.08
CA MET A 300 15.26 -17.16 -4.73
C MET A 300 15.69 -16.11 -5.76
N ILE A 301 16.63 -15.23 -5.42
CA ILE A 301 17.19 -14.24 -6.35
C ILE A 301 17.83 -14.94 -7.55
N LEU A 302 18.57 -16.01 -7.32
CA LEU A 302 19.21 -16.78 -8.40
C LEU A 302 18.20 -17.55 -9.26
N SER A 303 17.06 -17.93 -8.69
CA SER A 303 16.00 -18.67 -9.38
C SER A 303 15.10 -17.75 -10.20
N TYR A 304 14.80 -16.55 -9.70
CA TYR A 304 13.80 -15.63 -10.27
C TYR A 304 14.37 -14.31 -10.80
N GLY A 305 15.65 -14.04 -10.59
CA GLY A 305 16.30 -12.81 -11.01
C GLY A 305 16.44 -12.68 -12.52
N SER A 306 16.18 -11.47 -13.02
CA SER A 306 16.52 -11.08 -14.39
C SER A 306 18.00 -10.68 -14.47
N GLU A 307 18.56 -10.65 -15.68
CA GLU A 307 19.90 -10.13 -15.96
C GLU A 307 20.11 -8.73 -15.34
N GLN A 308 19.11 -7.85 -15.48
CA GLN A 308 19.10 -6.51 -14.92
C GLN A 308 19.20 -6.47 -13.39
N LEU A 309 18.57 -7.42 -12.70
CA LEU A 309 18.72 -7.56 -11.25
C LEU A 309 20.14 -7.98 -10.89
N PHE A 310 20.67 -8.96 -11.60
CA PHE A 310 22.01 -9.46 -11.32
C PHE A 310 23.05 -8.36 -11.57
N THR A 311 22.88 -7.54 -12.61
CA THR A 311 23.67 -6.33 -12.83
C THR A 311 23.53 -5.35 -11.67
N TYR A 312 22.30 -5.03 -11.25
CA TYR A 312 22.06 -4.09 -10.16
C TYR A 312 22.57 -4.59 -8.80
N LEU A 313 22.48 -5.90 -8.54
CA LEU A 313 23.09 -6.54 -7.38
C LEU A 313 24.61 -6.41 -7.47
N LEU A 314 25.24 -6.79 -8.58
CA LEU A 314 26.69 -6.65 -8.75
C LEU A 314 27.14 -5.21 -8.49
N LEU A 315 26.43 -4.21 -9.01
CA LEU A 315 26.70 -2.79 -8.75
C LEU A 315 26.59 -2.40 -7.28
N LEU A 316 25.58 -2.91 -6.58
CA LEU A 316 25.40 -2.68 -5.14
C LEU A 316 26.46 -3.39 -4.29
N LEU A 317 27.03 -4.48 -4.78
CA LEU A 317 28.01 -5.32 -4.08
C LEU A 317 29.46 -4.93 -4.34
N SER A 318 29.72 -4.21 -5.43
CA SER A 318 31.06 -3.88 -5.89
C SER A 318 31.55 -2.49 -5.48
N ASP A 319 30.90 -1.83 -4.52
CA ASP A 319 31.21 -0.44 -4.10
C ASP A 319 31.35 0.55 -5.29
N GLY A 320 30.56 0.35 -6.36
CA GLY A 320 30.37 1.37 -7.40
C GLY A 320 31.54 1.62 -8.38
N GLY A 321 32.47 0.69 -8.56
CA GLY A 321 33.52 0.83 -9.59
C GLY A 321 32.95 0.83 -11.02
N GLU A 322 33.17 1.91 -11.78
CA GLU A 322 32.73 2.08 -13.18
C GLU A 322 33.20 0.93 -14.09
N ASP A 323 34.39 0.37 -13.83
CA ASP A 323 34.97 -0.74 -14.59
C ASP A 323 34.17 -2.04 -14.47
N LEU A 324 33.51 -2.27 -13.33
CA LEU A 324 32.70 -3.47 -13.15
C LEU A 324 31.40 -3.37 -13.95
N VAL A 325 30.82 -2.18 -14.08
CA VAL A 325 29.56 -1.96 -14.82
C VAL A 325 29.70 -2.39 -16.28
N ASN A 326 30.77 -1.91 -16.94
CA ASN A 326 31.06 -2.21 -18.34
C ASN A 326 31.37 -3.69 -18.58
N SER A 327 31.95 -4.38 -17.59
CA SER A 327 32.22 -5.82 -17.65
C SER A 327 30.96 -6.67 -17.48
N VAL A 328 29.97 -6.17 -16.74
CA VAL A 328 28.75 -6.91 -16.37
C VAL A 328 27.67 -6.80 -17.44
N GLU A 329 27.60 -5.70 -18.19
CA GLU A 329 26.66 -5.54 -19.32
C GLU A 329 26.87 -6.56 -20.46
N ASN A 330 28.04 -7.21 -20.51
CA ASN A 330 28.38 -8.19 -21.53
C ASN A 330 28.39 -9.64 -21.01
N MET A 331 28.04 -9.87 -19.75
CA MET A 331 27.99 -11.21 -19.18
C MET A 331 26.67 -11.90 -19.49
N ASP A 332 26.72 -13.18 -19.87
CA ASP A 332 25.50 -13.98 -19.94
C ASP A 332 24.95 -14.28 -18.53
N VAL A 333 23.65 -14.57 -18.44
CA VAL A 333 22.93 -14.81 -17.17
C VAL A 333 23.58 -15.93 -16.33
N LYS A 334 24.17 -16.97 -16.95
CA LYS A 334 24.83 -18.05 -16.21
C LYS A 334 26.11 -17.54 -15.55
N THR A 335 26.91 -16.77 -16.29
CA THR A 335 28.13 -16.12 -15.79
C THR A 335 27.82 -15.09 -14.68
N LEU A 336 26.75 -14.29 -14.82
CA LEU A 336 26.28 -13.39 -13.76
C LEU A 336 25.88 -14.16 -12.49
N LYS A 337 25.10 -15.24 -12.63
CA LYS A 337 24.69 -16.09 -11.50
C LYS A 337 25.89 -16.71 -10.79
N GLU A 338 26.88 -17.22 -11.52
CA GLU A 338 28.11 -17.77 -10.94
C GLU A 338 28.97 -16.69 -10.25
N THR A 339 29.06 -15.50 -10.84
CA THR A 339 29.81 -14.37 -10.27
C THR A 339 29.17 -13.88 -8.97
N ILE A 340 27.84 -13.73 -8.94
CA ILE A 340 27.10 -13.38 -7.72
C ILE A 340 27.23 -14.48 -6.67
N LYS A 341 27.10 -15.76 -7.04
CA LYS A 341 27.36 -16.86 -6.11
C LYS A 341 28.76 -16.77 -5.49
N LYS A 342 29.80 -16.51 -6.30
CA LYS A 342 31.18 -16.36 -5.81
C LYS A 342 31.34 -15.16 -4.88
N LEU A 343 30.68 -14.04 -5.17
CA LEU A 343 30.73 -12.82 -4.34
C LEU A 343 29.95 -12.95 -3.03
N LEU A 344 28.87 -13.75 -3.02
CA LEU A 344 28.06 -13.99 -1.83
C LEU A 344 28.67 -15.04 -0.89
N ILE A 345 29.56 -15.93 -1.39
CA ILE A 345 30.21 -16.99 -0.59
C ILE A 345 31.49 -16.48 0.11
N LYS A 346 32.06 -15.36 -0.32
CA LYS A 346 33.12 -14.65 0.41
C LYS A 346 32.55 -13.91 1.61
#